data_AF-A0A8H8XM79-F1
#
_entry.id   AF-A0A8H8XM79-F1
#
_cell.length_a   1.000
_cell.length_b   1.000
_cell.length_c   1.000
_cell.angle_alpha   90.00
_cell.angle_beta   90.00
_cell.angle_gamma   90.00
#
_symmetry.space_group_name_H-M   'P 1'
#
loop_
_entity.id
_entity.type
_entity.pdbx_description
1 polymer ?
#
loop_
_entity_poly.entity_id
_entity_poly.type
_entity_poly.pdbx_seq_one_letter_code
_entity_poly.pdbx_strand_id
1 'polypeptide(L)'
;MKTITYTASSELGARSLAVQDGHLGEPLKVSITGDGYALTYQRKSRAAVLFELRCRKVRKFLEGFAHRRVCDQQSAILRAMR
;
A
#
# COMPACT_ATOMS: atom_id res chain seq x y z
N MET A 1 -24.13 -0.34 -3.73
CA MET A 1 -22.68 -0.28 -3.40
C MET A 1 -22.04 0.76 -4.33
N LYS A 2 -21.35 1.79 -3.82
CA LYS A 2 -20.73 2.81 -4.71
C LYS A 2 -19.40 2.30 -5.23
N THR A 3 -19.18 2.40 -6.54
CA THR A 3 -17.92 2.07 -7.21
C THR A 3 -17.20 3.35 -7.64
N ILE A 4 -15.92 3.21 -7.95
CA ILE A 4 -15.09 4.24 -8.59
C ILE A 4 -14.29 3.58 -9.72
N THR A 5 -14.11 4.28 -10.83
CA THR A 5 -13.42 3.77 -12.00
C THR A 5 -12.24 4.68 -12.33
N TYR A 6 -11.06 4.08 -12.50
CA TYR A 6 -9.84 4.76 -12.90
C TYR A 6 -9.51 4.40 -14.34
N THR A 7 -9.25 5.40 -15.17
CA THR A 7 -8.95 5.22 -16.60
C THR A 7 -7.57 5.74 -16.94
N ALA A 8 -6.78 4.96 -17.68
CA ALA A 8 -5.47 5.38 -18.19
C ALA A 8 -5.13 4.66 -19.51
N SER A 9 -4.11 5.11 -20.24
CA SER A 9 -3.66 4.46 -21.48
C SER A 9 -3.03 3.08 -21.28
N SER A 10 -2.75 2.67 -20.04
CA SER A 10 -2.24 1.35 -19.69
C SER A 10 -2.85 0.84 -18.39
N GLU A 11 -2.91 -0.49 -18.23
CA GLU A 11 -3.39 -1.11 -16.99
C GLU A 11 -2.57 -0.63 -15.78
N LEU A 12 -1.25 -0.56 -15.93
CA LEU A 12 -0.34 -0.09 -14.89
C LEU A 12 -0.64 1.37 -14.49
N GLY A 13 -0.95 2.23 -15.46
CA GLY A 13 -1.35 3.61 -15.21
C GLY A 13 -2.64 3.70 -14.40
N ALA A 14 -3.66 2.92 -14.76
CA ALA A 14 -4.93 2.88 -14.04
C ALA A 14 -4.76 2.31 -12.63
N ARG A 15 -3.90 1.29 -12.45
CA ARG A 15 -3.53 0.77 -11.12
C ARG A 15 -2.79 1.82 -10.28
N SER A 16 -1.91 2.61 -10.89
CA SER A 16 -1.18 3.68 -10.20
C SER A 16 -2.12 4.73 -9.62
N LEU A 17 -3.11 5.19 -10.41
CA LEU A 17 -4.15 6.11 -9.95
C LEU A 17 -4.96 5.52 -8.79
N ALA A 18 -5.36 4.25 -8.90
CA ALA A 18 -6.10 3.56 -7.85
C ALA A 18 -5.30 3.45 -6.54
N VAL A 19 -3.99 3.17 -6.64
CA VAL A 19 -3.09 3.09 -5.48
C VAL A 19 -2.93 4.44 -4.78
N GLN A 20 -2.88 5.55 -5.52
CA GLN A 20 -2.84 6.90 -4.94
C GLN A 20 -4.07 7.19 -4.07
N ASP A 21 -5.23 6.67 -4.46
CA ASP A 21 -6.48 6.78 -3.72
C ASP A 21 -6.68 5.68 -2.65
N GLY A 22 -5.66 4.83 -2.42
CA GLY A 22 -5.68 3.81 -1.35
C GLY A 22 -6.33 2.49 -1.73
N HIS A 23 -6.53 2.24 -3.03
CA HIS A 23 -6.98 0.94 -3.53
C HIS A 23 -5.76 0.05 -3.81
N LEU A 24 -5.40 -0.78 -2.82
CA LEU A 24 -4.24 -1.67 -2.87
C LEU A 24 -4.59 -3.12 -3.25
N GLY A 25 -5.87 -3.44 -3.37
CA GLY A 25 -6.36 -4.78 -3.72
C GLY A 25 -6.57 -4.95 -5.22
N GLU A 26 -7.12 -6.09 -5.61
CA GLU A 26 -7.53 -6.33 -6.99
C GLU A 26 -8.81 -5.53 -7.36
N PRO A 27 -8.91 -5.04 -8.61
CA PRO A 27 -10.12 -4.38 -9.08
C PRO A 27 -11.29 -5.37 -9.16
N LEU A 28 -12.51 -4.87 -8.94
CA LEU A 28 -13.74 -5.64 -9.14
C LEU A 28 -13.98 -5.95 -10.61
N LYS A 29 -13.51 -5.06 -11.51
CA LYS A 29 -13.63 -5.20 -12.94
C LYS A 29 -12.48 -4.51 -13.66
N VAL A 30 -11.95 -5.20 -14.66
CA VAL A 30 -11.02 -4.66 -15.66
C VAL A 30 -11.78 -4.56 -16.97
N SER A 31 -11.69 -3.43 -17.65
CA SER A 31 -12.24 -3.26 -19.00
C SER A 31 -11.31 -2.42 -19.85
N ILE A 32 -11.27 -2.70 -21.14
CA ILE A 32 -10.60 -1.86 -22.14
C ILE A 32 -11.67 -0.95 -22.73
N THR A 33 -11.44 0.36 -22.67
CA THR A 33 -12.32 1.42 -23.18
C THR A 33 -11.54 2.25 -24.17
N GLY A 34 -11.79 2.05 -25.47
CA GLY A 34 -11.01 2.67 -26.55
C GLY A 34 -9.52 2.31 -26.43
N ASP A 35 -8.66 3.32 -26.42
CA ASP A 35 -7.20 3.19 -26.30
C ASP A 35 -6.70 3.05 -24.85
N GLY A 36 -7.60 2.84 -23.89
CA GLY A 36 -7.28 2.86 -22.47
C GLY A 36 -7.84 1.69 -21.66
N TYR A 37 -7.26 1.50 -20.48
CA TYR A 37 -7.71 0.59 -19.45
C TYR A 37 -8.55 1.33 -18.42
N ALA A 38 -9.70 0.75 -18.08
CA ALA A 38 -10.61 1.16 -17.04
C ALA A 38 -10.65 0.10 -15.93
N LEU A 39 -10.26 0.49 -14.71
CA LEU A 39 -10.26 -0.37 -13.53
C LEU A 39 -11.30 0.11 -12.54
N THR A 40 -12.22 -0.77 -12.15
CA THR A 40 -13.30 -0.44 -11.23
C THR A 40 -13.04 -1.05 -9.86
N TYR A 41 -13.13 -0.23 -8.82
CA TYR A 41 -12.96 -0.64 -7.42
C TYR A 41 -14.22 -0.34 -6.61
N GLN A 42 -14.37 -1.05 -5.49
CA GLN A 42 -15.31 -0.63 -4.45
C GLN A 42 -14.82 0.68 -3.85
N ARG A 43 -15.68 1.70 -3.80
CA ARG A 43 -15.33 2.99 -3.23
C ARG A 43 -15.04 2.83 -1.74
N LYS A 44 -13.82 3.14 -1.32
CA LYS A 44 -13.45 3.19 0.10
C LYS A 44 -13.88 4.53 0.70
N SER A 45 -14.26 4.53 1.97
CA SER A 45 -14.45 5.78 2.70
C SER A 45 -13.08 6.44 2.92
N ARG A 46 -13.01 7.77 2.88
CA ARG A 46 -11.75 8.50 3.18
C ARG A 46 -11.20 8.12 4.56
N ALA A 47 -12.08 7.86 5.53
CA ALA A 47 -11.70 7.38 6.86
C ALA A 47 -11.00 6.02 6.80
N ALA A 48 -11.49 5.07 6.00
CA ALA A 48 -10.86 3.76 5.82
C ALA A 48 -9.49 3.88 5.14
N VAL A 49 -9.37 4.73 4.10
CA VAL A 49 -8.08 4.98 3.42
C VAL A 49 -7.06 5.58 4.40
N LEU A 50 -7.44 6.58 5.18
CA LEU A 50 -6.58 7.19 6.19
C LEU A 50 -6.16 6.20 7.29
N PHE A 51 -7.09 5.33 7.72
CA PHE A 51 -6.80 4.29 8.68
C PHE A 51 -5.77 3.29 8.15
N GLU A 52 -5.96 2.75 6.94
CA GLU A 52 -5.00 1.83 6.30
C GLU A 52 -3.61 2.45 6.13
N LEU A 53 -3.54 3.70 5.68
CA LEU A 53 -2.27 4.43 5.54
C LEU A 53 -1.56 4.63 6.89
N ARG A 54 -2.30 4.98 7.95
CA ARG A 54 -1.76 5.08 9.31
C ARG A 54 -1.25 3.73 9.81
N CYS A 55 -2.03 2.66 9.65
CA CYS A 55 -1.62 1.31 10.04
C CYS A 55 -0.36 0.85 9.29
N ARG A 56 -0.23 1.15 7.99
CA ARG A 56 0.97 0.81 7.21
C ARG A 56 2.21 1.56 7.71
N LYS A 57 2.09 2.86 8.02
CA LYS A 57 3.19 3.64 8.61
C LYS A 57 3.60 3.09 9.97
N VAL A 58 2.63 2.75 10.82
CA VAL A 58 2.88 2.15 12.14
C VAL A 58 3.58 0.80 12.01
N ARG A 59 3.12 -0.08 11.10
CA ARG A 59 3.79 -1.37 10.85
C ARG A 59 5.24 -1.18 10.42
N LYS A 60 5.51 -0.30 9.45
CA LYS A 60 6.88 0.03 9.02
C LYS A 60 7.75 0.55 10.16
N PHE A 61 7.19 1.40 11.02
CA PHE A 61 7.90 1.92 12.19
C PHE A 61 8.24 0.81 13.19
N LEU A 62 7.27 -0.08 13.49
CA LEU A 62 7.47 -1.22 14.39
C LEU A 62 8.49 -2.23 13.85
N GLU A 63 8.46 -2.53 12.55
CA GLU A 63 9.46 -3.37 11.88
C GLU A 63 10.86 -2.78 12.03
N GLY A 64 11.01 -1.46 11.78
CA GLY A 64 12.29 -0.77 11.96
C GLY A 64 12.75 -0.69 13.43
N PHE A 65 11.82 -0.69 14.39
CA PHE A 65 12.16 -0.76 15.82
C PHE A 65 12.66 -2.15 16.21
N ALA A 66 12.00 -3.21 15.73
CA ALA A 66 12.43 -4.59 15.96
C ALA A 66 13.83 -4.85 15.38
N HIS A 67 14.10 -4.38 14.16
CA HIS A 67 15.42 -4.52 13.53
C HIS A 67 16.52 -3.80 14.33
N ARG A 68 16.27 -2.58 14.80
CA ARG A 68 17.23 -1.83 15.63
C ARG A 68 17.56 -2.58 16.92
N ARG A 69 16.54 -3.12 17.61
CA ARG A 69 16.74 -3.91 18.83
C ARG A 69 17.63 -5.14 18.59
N VAL A 70 17.45 -5.84 17.48
CA VAL A 70 18.31 -6.99 17.11
C VAL A 70 19.76 -6.55 16.89
N CYS A 71 19.99 -5.45 16.14
CA CYS A 71 21.33 -4.91 15.93
C CYS A 71 21.99 -4.45 17.25
N ASP A 72 21.25 -3.80 18.14
CA ASP A 72 21.75 -3.35 19.45
C ASP A 72 22.14 -4.55 20.33
N GLN A 73 21.32 -5.61 20.34
CA GLN A 73 21.63 -6.84 21.04
C GLN A 73 22.88 -7.53 20.48
N GLN A 74 23.03 -7.63 19.16
CA GLN A 74 24.24 -8.16 18.52
C GLN A 74 25.47 -7.33 18.90
N SER A 75 25.35 -6.01 18.86
CA SER A 75 26.42 -5.08 19.23
C SER A 75 26.85 -5.24 20.69
N ALA A 76 25.89 -5.43 21.60
CA ALA A 76 26.15 -5.67 23.02
C ALA A 76 26.83 -7.03 23.25
N ILE A 77 26.38 -8.09 22.56
CA ILE A 77 26.99 -9.43 22.61
C ILE A 77 28.45 -9.37 22.13
N LEU A 78 28.72 -8.72 20.99
CA LEU A 78 30.07 -8.57 20.44
C LEU A 78 31.00 -7.78 21.37
N ARG A 79 30.48 -6.79 22.11
CA ARG A 79 31.25 -6.06 23.13
C ARG A 79 31.59 -6.93 24.34
N ALA A 80 30.69 -7.82 24.75
CA ALA A 80 30.92 -8.72 25.89
C ALA A 80 31.89 -9.87 25.58
N MET A 81 32.16 -10.15 24.30
CA MET A 81 33.13 -11.16 23.86
C MET A 81 34.57 -10.61 23.72
N ARG A 82 34.80 -9.32 23.97
CA ARG A 82 36.12 -8.69 24.01
C ARG A 82 36.60 -8.56 25.45
#